data_AF-A0A9X0CHR5-F1
#
_entry.id   AF-A0A9X0CHR5-F1
#
_cell.length_a   1.000
_cell.length_b   1.000
_cell.length_c   1.000
_cell.angle_alpha   90.00
_cell.angle_beta   90.00
_cell.angle_gamma   90.00
#
_symmetry.space_group_name_H-M   'P 1'
#
loop_
_entity.id
_entity.type
_entity.pdbx_description
1 polymer ?
#
loop_
_entity_poly.entity_id
_entity_poly.type
_entity_poly.pdbx_seq_one_letter_code
_entity_poly.pdbx_strand_id
1 'polypeptide(L)'
;MPPHPKQVIYGDRALDLAFDFGGIAGGAVGETDFDLATFFGEKAPIRISTLSSECMVHERLLNLFGEDPQFTMEMALIMKETMLADLVGNRKEEYMSAVGIALLFDRSGGKLTAKMADVIEKAEVKSVHAQQLIEEVRQIWNEWDIQEDKQVDGLLKFHSFYNGFMAPYFGCFKCRDTLKALKAINMDNDDYIDWNEFLVYLKWAMHQYPSINDVDELLSVAFRKGIIPAMQDELSGGSREYFKKY
;
A
#
# COMPACT_ATOMS: atom_id res chain seq x y z
N MET A 1 -27.67 -36.25 2.40
CA MET A 1 -28.25 -35.53 1.24
C MET A 1 -27.10 -35.07 0.36
N PRO A 2 -27.18 -35.24 -0.96
CA PRO A 2 -26.20 -34.63 -1.86
C PRO A 2 -26.32 -33.09 -1.80
N PRO A 3 -25.21 -32.35 -1.97
CA PRO A 3 -25.23 -30.89 -1.96
C PRO A 3 -26.11 -30.35 -3.09
N HIS A 4 -26.78 -29.21 -2.84
CA HIS A 4 -27.70 -28.63 -3.80
C HIS A 4 -26.92 -28.10 -5.03
N PRO A 5 -27.37 -28.32 -6.28
CA PRO A 5 -26.60 -27.98 -7.48
C PRO A 5 -26.22 -26.51 -7.63
N LYS A 6 -26.94 -25.59 -6.97
CA LYS A 6 -26.68 -24.14 -6.94
C LYS A 6 -26.00 -23.65 -5.67
N GLN A 7 -25.57 -24.57 -4.81
CA GLN A 7 -24.89 -24.22 -3.58
C GLN A 7 -23.50 -23.69 -3.92
N VAL A 8 -23.20 -22.47 -3.46
CA VAL A 8 -21.89 -21.86 -3.66
C VAL A 8 -20.86 -22.68 -2.87
N ILE A 9 -19.81 -23.15 -3.56
CA ILE A 9 -18.71 -23.91 -2.98
C ILE A 9 -17.57 -22.92 -2.73
N TYR A 10 -17.15 -22.81 -1.47
CA TYR A 10 -15.97 -22.04 -1.07
C TYR A 10 -14.86 -23.02 -0.65
N GLY A 11 -13.59 -22.71 -0.94
CA GLY A 11 -12.40 -23.50 -0.56
C GLY A 11 -11.55 -23.95 -1.74
N ASP A 12 -10.50 -24.73 -1.52
CA ASP A 12 -9.46 -25.12 -2.50
C ASP A 12 -9.96 -25.82 -3.78
N ARG A 13 -11.23 -26.23 -3.81
CA ARG A 13 -11.90 -26.85 -4.96
C ARG A 13 -12.84 -25.90 -5.70
N ALA A 14 -12.95 -24.65 -5.26
CA ALA A 14 -13.70 -23.61 -5.96
C ALA A 14 -12.92 -23.22 -7.21
N LEU A 15 -13.61 -23.21 -8.35
CA LEU A 15 -13.06 -22.72 -9.60
C LEU A 15 -13.24 -21.18 -9.62
N ASP A 16 -12.26 -20.44 -9.11
CA ASP A 16 -12.24 -18.98 -9.22
C ASP A 16 -11.87 -18.58 -10.65
N LEU A 17 -12.90 -18.36 -11.48
CA LEU A 17 -12.74 -17.80 -12.82
C LEU A 17 -12.80 -16.27 -12.75
N ALA A 18 -11.61 -15.68 -12.78
CA ALA A 18 -11.41 -14.29 -13.12
C ALA A 18 -11.67 -14.08 -14.61
N PHE A 19 -12.79 -13.44 -14.96
CA PHE A 19 -13.06 -13.11 -16.35
C PHE A 19 -12.42 -11.78 -16.72
N ASP A 20 -11.30 -11.85 -17.44
CA ASP A 20 -10.53 -10.71 -17.93
C ASP A 20 -11.14 -10.17 -19.26
N PHE A 21 -12.44 -9.86 -19.24
CA PHE A 21 -13.11 -9.32 -20.42
C PHE A 21 -12.66 -7.87 -20.64
N GLY A 22 -11.92 -7.62 -21.72
CA GLY A 22 -11.40 -6.29 -22.03
C GLY A 22 -12.45 -5.19 -22.09
N GLY A 23 -13.67 -5.50 -22.53
CA GLY A 23 -14.75 -4.53 -22.62
C GLY A 23 -15.48 -4.17 -21.31
N ILE A 24 -15.26 -4.89 -20.21
CA ILE A 24 -16.00 -4.69 -18.94
C ILE A 24 -15.07 -4.51 -17.73
N ALA A 25 -13.94 -5.22 -17.70
CA ALA A 25 -13.05 -5.28 -16.53
C ALA A 25 -11.67 -4.62 -16.74
N GLY A 26 -11.38 -4.13 -17.96
CA GLY A 26 -10.10 -3.49 -18.29
C GLY A 26 -8.99 -4.45 -18.70
N GLY A 27 -9.34 -5.67 -19.12
CA GLY A 27 -8.42 -6.65 -19.71
C GLY A 27 -8.02 -6.38 -21.16
N ALA A 28 -7.23 -7.29 -21.74
CA ALA A 28 -6.87 -7.22 -23.16
C ALA A 28 -8.12 -7.31 -24.05
N VAL A 29 -8.35 -6.27 -24.87
CA VAL A 29 -9.44 -6.21 -25.86
C VAL A 29 -8.99 -6.94 -27.13
N GLY A 30 -9.67 -8.02 -27.52
CA GLY A 30 -9.45 -8.63 -28.84
C GLY A 30 -9.98 -7.72 -29.96
N GLU A 31 -9.49 -7.87 -31.19
CA GLU A 31 -9.91 -7.03 -32.36
C GLU A 31 -11.43 -6.99 -32.63
N THR A 32 -12.21 -7.89 -32.02
CA THR A 32 -13.66 -8.02 -32.19
C THR A 32 -14.47 -7.69 -30.93
N ASP A 33 -13.83 -7.33 -29.82
CA ASP A 33 -14.51 -7.07 -28.55
C ASP A 33 -14.96 -5.61 -28.42
N PHE A 34 -16.17 -5.41 -27.91
CA PHE A 34 -16.76 -4.09 -27.69
C PHE A 34 -16.21 -3.49 -26.39
N ASP A 35 -15.44 -2.40 -26.51
CA ASP A 35 -14.93 -1.65 -25.38
C ASP A 35 -15.87 -0.49 -24.99
N LEU A 36 -16.54 -0.64 -23.85
CA LEU A 36 -17.40 0.38 -23.26
C LEU A 36 -16.63 1.67 -22.91
N ALA A 37 -15.37 1.56 -22.52
CA ALA A 37 -14.57 2.72 -22.15
C ALA A 37 -14.23 3.56 -23.39
N THR A 38 -13.79 2.90 -24.48
CA THR A 38 -13.62 3.56 -25.79
C THR A 38 -14.94 4.15 -26.31
N PHE A 39 -16.08 3.48 -26.10
CA PHE A 39 -17.39 4.02 -26.48
C PHE A 39 -17.76 5.31 -25.73
N PHE A 40 -17.39 5.44 -24.45
CA PHE A 40 -17.61 6.64 -23.65
C PHE A 40 -16.45 7.66 -23.73
N GLY A 41 -15.36 7.35 -24.43
CA GLY A 41 -14.16 8.19 -24.50
C GLY A 41 -13.38 8.26 -23.18
N GLU A 42 -13.59 7.31 -22.27
CA GLU A 42 -12.90 7.21 -20.99
C GLU A 42 -11.84 6.10 -21.03
N LYS A 43 -10.82 6.19 -20.17
CA LYS A 43 -9.89 5.08 -19.96
C LYS A 43 -10.55 4.05 -19.04
N ALA A 44 -10.62 2.79 -19.47
CA ALA A 44 -11.20 1.71 -18.68
C ALA A 44 -10.51 1.62 -17.31
N PRO A 45 -11.22 1.77 -16.18
CA PRO A 45 -10.60 1.62 -14.88
C PRO A 45 -10.34 0.13 -14.62
N ILE A 46 -9.08 -0.28 -14.68
CA ILE A 46 -8.67 -1.62 -14.23
C ILE A 46 -8.97 -1.72 -12.72
N ARG A 47 -9.95 -2.55 -12.36
CA ARG A 47 -10.31 -2.80 -10.96
C ARG A 47 -9.48 -3.95 -10.42
N ILE A 48 -8.75 -3.68 -9.35
CA ILE A 48 -7.99 -4.71 -8.63
C ILE A 48 -8.85 -5.25 -7.49
N SER A 49 -9.06 -6.55 -7.51
CA SER A 49 -9.77 -7.33 -6.50
C SER A 49 -9.09 -8.68 -6.33
N THR A 50 -9.51 -9.49 -5.35
CA THR A 50 -8.99 -10.85 -5.16
C THR A 50 -9.23 -11.76 -6.36
N LEU A 51 -10.13 -11.37 -7.28
CA LEU A 51 -10.41 -12.04 -8.54
C LEU A 51 -9.64 -11.45 -9.73
N SER A 52 -8.72 -10.51 -9.53
CA SER A 52 -7.94 -9.95 -10.64
C SER A 52 -6.84 -10.92 -11.10
N SER A 53 -6.57 -10.93 -12.41
CA SER A 53 -5.44 -11.67 -12.98
C SER A 53 -4.12 -10.99 -12.61
N GLU A 54 -3.00 -11.73 -12.66
CA GLU A 54 -1.67 -11.16 -12.43
C GLU A 54 -1.37 -10.08 -13.48
N CYS A 55 -1.84 -10.27 -14.72
CA CYS A 55 -1.74 -9.29 -15.80
C CYS A 55 -2.44 -7.98 -15.44
N MET A 56 -3.67 -8.03 -14.90
CA MET A 56 -4.37 -6.82 -14.46
C MET A 56 -3.61 -6.07 -13.36
N VAL A 57 -3.01 -6.79 -12.40
CA VAL A 57 -2.20 -6.19 -11.33
C VAL A 57 -0.96 -5.50 -11.92
N HIS A 58 -0.27 -6.17 -12.84
CA HIS A 58 0.90 -5.65 -13.54
C HIS A 58 0.58 -4.40 -14.38
N GLU A 59 -0.47 -4.47 -15.21
CA GLU A 59 -0.92 -3.33 -16.01
C GLU A 59 -1.35 -2.16 -15.14
N ARG A 60 -1.98 -2.42 -13.99
CA ARG A 60 -2.38 -1.36 -13.06
C ARG A 60 -1.16 -0.66 -12.45
N LEU A 61 -0.10 -1.39 -12.08
CA LEU A 61 1.15 -0.80 -11.60
C LEU A 61 1.75 0.14 -12.64
N LEU A 62 1.86 -0.33 -13.88
CA LEU A 62 2.40 0.46 -14.99
C LEU A 62 1.55 1.70 -15.27
N ASN A 63 0.21 1.58 -15.24
CA ASN A 63 -0.69 2.68 -15.49
C ASN A 63 -0.65 3.76 -14.39
N LEU A 64 -0.40 3.39 -13.14
CA LEU A 64 -0.36 4.32 -12.02
C LEU A 64 1.01 4.96 -11.81
N PHE A 65 2.09 4.19 -11.95
CA PHE A 65 3.44 4.60 -11.54
C PHE A 65 4.44 4.68 -12.69
N GLY A 66 4.05 4.25 -13.90
CA GLY A 66 4.93 4.14 -15.06
C GLY A 66 5.80 2.88 -15.02
N GLU A 67 6.72 2.77 -15.97
CA GLU A 67 7.65 1.66 -16.04
C GLU A 67 8.72 1.73 -14.95
N ASP A 68 8.93 0.60 -14.27
CA ASP A 68 9.99 0.38 -13.28
C ASP A 68 10.54 -1.05 -13.42
N PRO A 69 11.87 -1.26 -13.27
CA PRO A 69 12.47 -2.60 -13.33
C PRO A 69 11.91 -3.60 -12.31
N GLN A 70 11.37 -3.11 -11.19
CA GLN A 70 10.75 -3.97 -10.18
C GLN A 70 9.32 -4.41 -10.54
N PHE A 71 8.67 -3.74 -11.50
CA PHE A 71 7.32 -4.07 -11.95
C PHE A 71 7.37 -5.23 -12.96
N THR A 72 7.69 -6.41 -12.45
CA THR A 72 7.73 -7.66 -13.22
C THR A 72 6.44 -8.45 -13.06
N MET A 73 6.18 -9.38 -13.99
CA MET A 73 5.05 -10.29 -13.89
C MET A 73 5.17 -11.23 -12.67
N GLU A 74 6.40 -11.59 -12.29
CA GLU A 74 6.66 -12.36 -11.07
C GLU A 74 6.24 -11.58 -9.82
N MET A 75 6.52 -10.28 -9.77
CA MET A 75 6.08 -9.44 -8.67
C MET A 75 4.55 -9.34 -8.61
N ALA A 76 3.89 -9.20 -9.76
CA ALA A 76 2.43 -9.17 -9.83
C ALA A 76 1.79 -10.48 -9.32
N LEU A 77 2.42 -11.64 -9.57
CA LEU A 77 2.01 -12.92 -9.01
C LEU A 77 2.13 -12.91 -7.47
N ILE A 78 3.26 -12.45 -6.92
CA ILE A 78 3.47 -12.37 -5.47
C ILE A 78 2.46 -11.40 -4.81
N MET A 79 2.15 -10.29 -5.47
CA MET A 79 1.11 -9.36 -5.02
C MET A 79 -0.25 -10.03 -4.94
N LYS A 80 -0.62 -10.83 -5.94
CA LYS A 80 -1.87 -11.60 -5.91
C LYS A 80 -1.89 -12.62 -4.78
N GLU A 81 -0.80 -13.36 -4.58
CA GLU A 81 -0.69 -14.30 -3.45
C GLU A 81 -0.83 -13.57 -2.10
N THR A 82 -0.26 -12.37 -1.98
CA THR A 82 -0.36 -11.53 -0.77
C THR A 82 -1.80 -11.07 -0.54
N MET A 83 -2.54 -10.68 -1.59
CA MET A 83 -3.97 -10.35 -1.49
C MET A 83 -4.81 -11.55 -1.03
N LEU A 84 -4.50 -12.75 -1.52
CA LEU A 84 -5.20 -13.97 -1.10
C LEU A 84 -4.87 -14.34 0.35
N ALA A 85 -3.60 -14.20 0.75
CA ALA A 85 -3.18 -14.40 2.14
C ALA A 85 -3.87 -13.42 3.10
N ASP A 86 -3.99 -12.15 2.69
CA ASP A 86 -4.73 -11.13 3.44
C ASP A 86 -6.21 -11.51 3.59
N LEU A 87 -6.85 -11.98 2.51
CA LEU A 87 -8.23 -12.46 2.56
C LEU A 87 -8.42 -13.62 3.54
N VAL A 88 -7.52 -14.61 3.50
CA VAL A 88 -7.51 -15.75 4.44
C VAL A 88 -7.27 -15.28 5.88
N GLY A 89 -6.41 -14.29 6.07
CA GLY A 89 -6.15 -13.62 7.34
C GLY A 89 -7.25 -12.67 7.82
N ASN A 90 -8.39 -12.59 7.10
CA ASN A 90 -9.49 -11.66 7.34
C ASN A 90 -9.05 -10.18 7.38
N ARG A 91 -7.98 -9.85 6.64
CA ARG A 91 -7.51 -8.50 6.40
C ARG A 91 -8.07 -8.05 5.04
N LYS A 92 -8.97 -7.07 5.06
CA LYS A 92 -9.56 -6.50 3.83
C LYS A 92 -8.99 -5.13 3.59
N GLU A 93 -7.84 -5.07 2.93
CA GLU A 93 -7.25 -3.80 2.51
C GLU A 93 -7.80 -3.35 1.15
N GLU A 94 -7.72 -2.06 0.91
CA GLU A 94 -8.05 -1.41 -0.33
C GLU A 94 -6.84 -1.47 -1.27
N TYR A 95 -7.03 -2.00 -2.48
CA TYR A 95 -5.95 -2.19 -3.47
C TYR A 95 -6.25 -1.50 -4.81
N MET A 96 -7.14 -0.50 -4.84
CA MET A 96 -7.53 0.19 -6.08
C MET A 96 -6.84 1.55 -6.22
N SER A 97 -6.62 2.25 -5.11
CA SER A 97 -5.94 3.53 -5.03
C SER A 97 -4.43 3.37 -5.28
N ALA A 98 -3.78 4.46 -5.67
CA ALA A 98 -2.32 4.48 -5.79
C ALA A 98 -1.67 4.05 -4.46
N VAL A 99 -2.17 4.56 -3.34
CA VAL A 99 -1.61 4.26 -2.03
C VAL A 99 -1.79 2.79 -1.65
N GLY A 100 -2.97 2.23 -1.88
CA GLY A 100 -3.27 0.82 -1.59
C GLY A 100 -2.41 -0.15 -2.40
N ILE A 101 -2.23 0.12 -3.69
CA ILE A 101 -1.38 -0.70 -4.56
C ILE A 101 0.10 -0.57 -4.20
N ALA A 102 0.55 0.64 -3.85
CA ALA A 102 1.92 0.86 -3.43
C ALA A 102 2.25 0.04 -2.17
N LEU A 103 1.38 0.06 -1.16
CA LEU A 103 1.58 -0.75 0.05
C LEU A 103 1.49 -2.25 -0.21
N LEU A 104 0.61 -2.70 -1.10
CA LEU A 104 0.58 -4.11 -1.50
C LEU A 104 1.91 -4.52 -2.17
N PHE A 105 2.46 -3.66 -3.01
CA PHE A 105 3.73 -3.89 -3.70
C PHE A 105 4.90 -3.99 -2.70
N ASP A 106 4.96 -3.07 -1.74
CA ASP A 106 5.95 -3.08 -0.66
C ASP A 106 5.91 -4.38 0.16
N ARG A 107 4.71 -4.75 0.62
CA ARG A 107 4.46 -5.99 1.39
C ARG A 107 4.75 -7.26 0.60
N SER A 108 4.72 -7.19 -0.72
CA SER A 108 5.05 -8.30 -1.61
C SER A 108 6.55 -8.50 -1.78
N GLY A 109 7.37 -7.62 -1.19
CA GLY A 109 8.83 -7.62 -1.28
C GLY A 109 9.37 -6.68 -2.35
N GLY A 110 8.50 -5.86 -2.97
CA GLY A 110 8.93 -4.70 -3.74
C GLY A 110 9.43 -3.59 -2.82
N LYS A 111 10.15 -2.61 -3.37
CA LYS A 111 10.53 -1.41 -2.63
C LYS A 111 9.86 -0.19 -3.22
N LEU A 112 9.11 0.54 -2.40
CA LEU A 112 8.49 1.80 -2.79
C LEU A 112 9.53 2.73 -3.44
N THR A 113 9.23 3.21 -4.65
CA THR A 113 10.14 4.09 -5.39
C THR A 113 9.75 5.56 -5.21
N ALA A 114 10.70 6.47 -5.39
CA ALA A 114 10.43 7.91 -5.35
C ALA A 114 9.30 8.33 -6.31
N LYS A 115 9.20 7.69 -7.49
CA LYS A 115 8.09 7.92 -8.43
C LYS A 115 6.73 7.54 -7.84
N MET A 116 6.66 6.46 -7.06
CA MET A 116 5.43 6.07 -6.37
C MET A 116 5.07 7.11 -5.32
N ALA A 117 6.05 7.58 -4.54
CA ALA A 117 5.86 8.65 -3.57
C ALA A 117 5.34 9.94 -4.24
N ASP A 118 5.92 10.36 -5.37
CA ASP A 118 5.48 11.55 -6.13
C ASP A 118 4.03 11.44 -6.63
N VAL A 119 3.63 10.26 -7.13
CA VAL A 119 2.26 10.01 -7.59
C VAL A 119 1.29 10.05 -6.41
N ILE A 120 1.70 9.49 -5.26
CA ILE A 120 0.89 9.48 -4.04
C ILE A 120 0.79 10.88 -3.44
N GLU A 121 1.85 11.69 -3.48
CA GLU A 121 1.83 13.08 -3.04
C GLU A 121 0.79 13.88 -3.83
N LYS A 122 0.79 13.73 -5.15
CA LYS A 122 -0.17 14.40 -6.07
C LYS A 122 -1.58 13.83 -5.98
N ALA A 123 -1.76 12.63 -5.43
CA ALA A 123 -3.08 12.04 -5.25
C ALA A 123 -3.88 12.85 -4.22
N GLU A 124 -4.92 13.55 -4.68
CA GLU A 124 -5.78 14.35 -3.82
C GLU A 124 -6.61 13.45 -2.89
N VAL A 125 -6.57 13.79 -1.60
CA VAL A 125 -7.50 13.23 -0.63
C VAL A 125 -8.82 14.01 -0.76
N LYS A 126 -9.87 13.35 -1.24
CA LYS A 126 -11.17 14.01 -1.55
C LYS A 126 -11.89 14.58 -0.32
N SER A 127 -11.57 14.09 0.87
CA SER A 127 -12.24 14.49 2.11
C SER A 127 -11.56 15.69 2.76
N VAL A 128 -12.31 16.77 2.98
CA VAL A 128 -11.83 17.96 3.70
C VAL A 128 -11.38 17.61 5.12
N HIS A 129 -12.11 16.72 5.80
CA HIS A 129 -11.75 16.22 7.13
C HIS A 129 -10.38 15.54 7.12
N ALA A 130 -10.13 14.71 6.11
CA ALA A 130 -8.86 14.02 5.97
C ALA A 130 -7.70 14.99 5.65
N GLN A 131 -7.95 16.03 4.85
CA GLN A 131 -6.96 17.09 4.62
C GLN A 131 -6.64 17.86 5.91
N GLN A 132 -7.65 18.16 6.73
CA GLN A 132 -7.44 18.83 8.02
C GLN A 132 -6.58 17.99 8.96
N LEU A 133 -6.89 16.71 9.12
CA LEU A 133 -6.08 15.82 9.97
C LEU A 133 -4.64 15.69 9.48
N ILE A 134 -4.42 15.58 8.17
CA ILE A 134 -3.06 15.53 7.59
C ILE A 134 -2.31 16.86 7.82
N GLU A 135 -3.00 18.00 7.71
CA GLU A 135 -2.42 19.32 7.97
C GLU A 135 -2.05 19.49 9.45
N GLU A 136 -2.86 18.99 10.38
CA GLU A 136 -2.51 19.00 11.81
C GLU A 136 -1.27 18.13 12.09
N VAL A 137 -1.16 16.94 11.47
CA VAL A 137 0.07 16.13 11.54
C VAL A 137 1.25 16.89 10.92
N ARG A 138 1.04 17.64 9.84
CA ARG A 138 2.09 18.46 9.21
C ARG A 138 2.56 19.60 10.12
N GLN A 139 1.67 20.18 10.93
CA GLN A 139 2.07 21.19 11.92
C GLN A 139 2.98 20.59 12.97
N ILE A 140 2.63 19.41 13.52
CA ILE A 140 3.49 18.67 14.46
C ILE A 140 4.85 18.38 13.80
N TRP A 141 4.85 17.94 12.54
CA TRP A 141 6.08 17.70 11.79
C TRP A 141 6.97 18.94 11.71
N ASN A 142 6.40 20.07 11.27
CA ASN A 142 7.14 21.32 11.12
C ASN A 142 7.73 21.82 12.45
N GLU A 143 7.05 21.57 13.59
CA GLU A 143 7.59 21.90 14.90
C GLU A 143 8.88 21.13 15.22
N TRP A 144 8.92 19.84 14.88
CA TRP A 144 10.12 19.01 15.06
C TRP A 144 11.23 19.37 14.07
N ASP A 145 10.87 19.68 12.82
CA ASP A 145 11.79 20.08 11.75
C ASP A 145 12.53 21.38 12.13
N ILE A 146 11.78 22.38 12.63
CA ILE A 146 12.36 23.64 13.14
C ILE A 146 13.27 23.41 14.35
N GLN A 147 12.93 22.48 15.24
CA GLN A 147 13.74 22.21 16.44
C GLN A 147 15.08 21.56 16.10
N GLU A 148 15.14 20.79 15.02
CA GLU A 148 16.32 20.04 14.59
C GLU A 148 17.38 20.96 13.99
N ASP A 149 17.07 21.62 12.86
CA ASP A 149 18.08 22.37 12.08
C ASP A 149 17.68 23.84 11.85
N LYS A 150 16.63 24.35 12.52
CA LYS A 150 16.10 25.73 12.39
C LYS A 150 15.72 26.12 10.96
N GLN A 151 15.58 25.14 10.09
CA GLN A 151 15.15 25.27 8.71
C GLN A 151 14.05 24.24 8.50
N VAL A 152 13.04 24.59 7.70
CA VAL A 152 12.01 23.64 7.29
C VAL A 152 12.47 23.07 5.96
N ASP A 153 13.15 21.93 5.99
CA ASP A 153 13.58 21.22 4.79
C ASP A 153 12.69 20.01 4.47
N GLY A 154 11.79 19.63 5.37
CA GLY A 154 10.87 18.50 5.20
C GLY A 154 11.50 17.14 5.48
N LEU A 155 12.72 17.13 6.03
CA LEU A 155 13.48 15.94 6.40
C LEU A 155 13.59 15.87 7.93
N LEU A 156 13.27 14.73 8.52
CA LEU A 156 13.53 14.50 9.94
C LEU A 156 14.58 13.43 10.13
N LYS A 157 15.57 13.67 11.01
CA LYS A 157 16.46 12.60 11.45
C LYS A 157 15.66 11.56 12.22
N PHE A 158 16.12 10.31 12.15
CA PHE A 158 15.47 9.18 12.85
C PHE A 158 15.19 9.44 14.33
N HIS A 159 16.07 10.17 15.02
CA HIS A 159 15.84 10.49 16.44
C HIS A 159 14.69 11.47 16.64
N SER A 160 14.63 12.53 15.83
CA SER A 160 13.56 13.54 15.85
C SER A 160 12.22 12.92 15.52
N PHE A 161 12.15 12.15 14.43
CA PHE A 161 10.93 11.43 14.05
C PHE A 161 10.50 10.43 15.13
N TYR A 162 11.44 9.72 15.75
CA TYR A 162 11.11 8.82 16.84
C TYR A 162 10.47 9.53 18.02
N ASN A 163 11.07 10.64 18.48
CA ASN A 163 10.58 11.39 19.63
C ASN A 163 9.22 12.02 19.35
N GLY A 164 9.01 12.52 18.12
CA GLY A 164 7.78 13.19 17.74
C GLY A 164 6.60 12.25 17.48
N PHE A 165 6.85 11.09 16.87
CA PHE A 165 5.77 10.24 16.35
C PHE A 165 5.79 8.80 16.86
N MET A 166 6.98 8.20 17.00
CA MET A 166 7.09 6.76 17.30
C MET A 166 7.10 6.42 18.79
N ALA A 167 7.55 7.34 19.65
CA ALA A 167 7.73 7.09 21.08
C ALA A 167 6.50 6.48 21.80
N PRO A 168 5.24 6.83 21.44
CA PRO A 168 4.06 6.19 22.04
C PRO A 168 3.88 4.71 21.65
N TYR A 169 4.43 4.29 20.51
CA TYR A 169 4.27 2.95 19.94
C TYR A 169 5.48 2.05 20.18
N PHE A 170 6.66 2.64 20.33
CA PHE A 170 7.93 1.95 20.52
C PHE A 170 8.57 2.40 21.82
N GLY A 171 8.80 1.47 22.75
CA GLY A 171 9.39 1.80 24.06
C GLY A 171 10.90 2.02 24.08
N CYS A 172 11.58 1.86 22.94
CA CYS A 172 13.04 1.86 22.88
C CYS A 172 13.57 2.29 21.50
N PHE A 173 14.28 3.41 21.43
CA PHE A 173 14.82 3.93 20.16
C PHE A 173 15.84 3.00 19.49
N LYS A 174 16.78 2.46 20.27
CA LYS A 174 17.89 1.63 19.76
C LYS A 174 17.52 0.16 19.55
N CYS A 175 16.26 -0.21 19.79
CA CYS A 175 15.83 -1.58 19.66
C CYS A 175 15.69 -1.96 18.18
N ARG A 176 15.98 -3.23 17.88
CA ARG A 176 15.96 -3.76 16.52
C ARG A 176 14.64 -3.50 15.80
N ASP A 177 13.53 -3.51 16.54
CA ASP A 177 12.20 -3.29 15.99
C ASP A 177 11.99 -1.83 15.57
N THR A 178 12.35 -0.87 16.42
CA THR A 178 12.27 0.56 16.07
C THR A 178 13.14 0.91 14.87
N LEU A 179 14.37 0.39 14.81
CA LEU A 179 15.24 0.61 13.65
C LEU A 179 14.67 0.01 12.36
N LYS A 180 13.89 -1.06 12.44
CA LYS A 180 13.18 -1.61 11.28
C LYS A 180 11.97 -0.78 10.89
N ALA A 181 11.21 -0.25 11.83
CA ALA A 181 10.14 0.69 11.49
C ALA A 181 10.68 1.91 10.76
N LEU A 182 11.76 2.49 11.28
CA LEU A 182 12.42 3.63 10.63
C LEU A 182 12.87 3.27 9.21
N LYS A 183 13.44 2.06 9.00
CA LYS A 183 13.81 1.57 7.67
C LYS A 183 12.62 1.23 6.75
N ALA A 184 11.48 0.84 7.30
CA ALA A 184 10.28 0.58 6.52
C ALA A 184 9.60 1.89 6.07
N ILE A 185 9.85 2.99 6.78
CA ILE A 185 9.39 4.32 6.39
C ILE A 185 10.39 4.96 5.43
N ASN A 186 11.70 4.87 5.71
CA ASN A 186 12.74 5.40 4.82
C ASN A 186 12.86 4.53 3.55
N MET A 187 12.23 4.99 2.48
CA MET A 187 12.12 4.34 1.17
C MET A 187 13.38 4.56 0.33
N ASP A 188 13.99 5.74 0.39
CA ASP A 188 15.14 6.10 -0.45
C ASP A 188 16.52 5.71 0.14
N ASN A 189 16.52 5.26 1.39
CA ASN A 189 17.65 4.85 2.24
C ASN A 189 18.67 5.96 2.51
N ASP A 190 18.23 7.20 2.66
CA ASP A 190 19.09 8.36 2.92
C ASP A 190 19.44 8.62 4.40
N ASP A 191 19.03 7.74 5.33
CA ASP A 191 19.11 7.88 6.81
C ASP A 191 18.25 9.04 7.42
N TYR A 192 17.38 9.67 6.63
CA TYR A 192 16.35 10.62 7.05
C TYR A 192 14.95 10.04 6.83
N ILE A 193 13.92 10.73 7.29
CA ILE A 193 12.54 10.42 6.93
C ILE A 193 11.97 11.66 6.28
N ASP A 194 11.56 11.50 5.03
CA ASP A 194 10.87 12.52 4.28
C ASP A 194 9.41 12.61 4.70
N TRP A 195 8.87 13.83 4.66
CA TRP A 195 7.42 14.00 4.81
C TRP A 195 6.63 13.14 3.82
N ASN A 196 7.11 13.04 2.57
CA ASN A 196 6.43 12.31 1.51
C ASN A 196 6.33 10.82 1.82
N GLU A 197 7.37 10.24 2.41
CA GLU A 197 7.38 8.84 2.85
C GLU A 197 6.36 8.58 3.95
N PHE A 198 6.29 9.48 4.93
CA PHE A 198 5.32 9.37 6.01
C PHE A 198 3.88 9.63 5.52
N LEU A 199 3.71 10.56 4.58
CA LEU A 199 2.43 10.94 3.98
C LEU A 199 1.75 9.75 3.29
N VAL A 200 2.51 8.81 2.72
CA VAL A 200 1.98 7.56 2.14
C VAL A 200 1.10 6.83 3.16
N TYR A 201 1.62 6.62 4.37
CA TYR A 201 0.92 5.90 5.43
C TYR A 201 -0.28 6.67 5.97
N LEU A 202 -0.20 8.01 6.04
CA LEU A 202 -1.32 8.86 6.46
C LEU A 202 -2.47 8.84 5.45
N LYS A 203 -2.16 8.99 4.15
CA LYS A 203 -3.16 8.92 3.07
C LYS A 203 -3.80 7.54 3.01
N TRP A 204 -3.01 6.48 3.18
CA TRP A 204 -3.53 5.12 3.26
C TRP A 204 -4.53 4.97 4.41
N ALA A 205 -4.15 5.42 5.61
CA ALA A 205 -5.00 5.31 6.79
C ALA A 205 -6.35 6.02 6.57
N MET A 206 -6.36 7.21 5.97
CA MET A 206 -7.58 7.94 5.64
C MET A 206 -8.42 7.28 4.54
N HIS A 207 -7.79 6.65 3.56
CA HIS A 207 -8.50 5.91 2.51
C HIS A 207 -9.14 4.63 3.03
N GLN A 208 -8.40 3.88 3.87
CA GLN A 208 -8.83 2.60 4.42
C GLN A 208 -9.84 2.76 5.57
N TYR A 209 -9.66 3.80 6.40
CA TYR A 209 -10.45 4.06 7.59
C TYR A 209 -11.01 5.50 7.56
N PRO A 210 -12.06 5.76 6.75
CA PRO A 210 -12.61 7.11 6.61
C PRO A 210 -13.28 7.65 7.88
N SER A 211 -13.47 6.82 8.91
CA SER A 211 -14.12 7.18 10.18
C SER A 211 -13.14 7.65 11.27
N ILE A 212 -11.87 7.89 10.94
CA ILE A 212 -10.87 8.43 11.87
C ILE A 212 -11.29 9.85 12.28
N ASN A 213 -11.33 10.12 13.58
CA ASN A 213 -11.90 11.35 14.12
C ASN A 213 -10.86 12.42 14.43
N ASP A 214 -9.67 12.01 14.87
CA ASP A 214 -8.61 12.89 15.33
C ASP A 214 -7.21 12.43 14.89
N VAL A 215 -6.22 13.28 15.16
CA VAL A 215 -4.82 13.08 14.78
C VAL A 215 -4.19 11.88 15.50
N ASP A 216 -4.52 11.68 16.78
CA ASP A 216 -3.99 10.56 17.57
C ASP A 216 -4.48 9.22 17.02
N GLU A 217 -5.77 9.15 16.64
CA GLU A 217 -6.35 7.99 15.98
C GLU A 217 -5.73 7.76 14.59
N LEU A 218 -5.49 8.83 13.82
CA LEU A 218 -4.81 8.75 12.52
C LEU A 218 -3.41 8.14 12.66
N LEU A 219 -2.59 8.69 13.56
CA LEU A 219 -1.25 8.19 13.84
C LEU A 219 -1.29 6.75 14.35
N SER A 220 -2.24 6.43 15.24
CA SER A 220 -2.40 5.08 15.78
C SER A 220 -2.72 4.05 14.71
N VAL A 221 -3.60 4.39 13.76
CA VAL A 221 -3.91 3.54 12.62
C VAL A 221 -2.69 3.40 11.70
N ALA A 222 -2.04 4.50 11.34
CA ALA A 222 -0.86 4.49 10.46
C ALA A 222 0.26 3.61 11.03
N PHE A 223 0.59 3.75 12.32
CA PHE A 223 1.63 2.94 12.97
C PHE A 223 1.21 1.49 13.18
N ARG A 224 0.04 1.24 13.81
CA ARG A 224 -0.34 -0.13 14.22
C ARG A 224 -0.77 -1.01 13.06
N LYS A 225 -1.36 -0.42 12.02
CA LYS A 225 -1.93 -1.18 10.90
C LYS A 225 -1.13 -1.02 9.61
N GLY A 226 -0.32 0.03 9.46
CA GLY A 226 0.55 0.23 8.29
C GLY A 226 2.00 -0.14 8.59
N ILE A 227 2.68 0.72 9.36
CA ILE A 227 4.14 0.67 9.55
C ILE A 227 4.59 -0.59 10.31
N ILE A 228 3.94 -0.93 11.43
CA ILE A 228 4.32 -2.11 12.23
C ILE A 228 4.16 -3.41 11.43
N PRO A 229 3.06 -3.63 10.69
CA PRO A 229 2.98 -4.76 9.75
C PRO A 229 4.05 -4.76 8.68
N ALA A 230 4.36 -3.61 8.05
CA ALA A 230 5.43 -3.53 7.05
C ALA A 230 6.80 -3.95 7.60
N MET A 231 7.08 -3.67 8.89
CA MET A 231 8.28 -4.20 9.56
C MET A 231 8.36 -5.73 9.64
N GLN A 232 7.21 -6.41 9.73
CA GLN A 232 7.17 -7.88 9.79
C GLN A 232 7.51 -8.50 8.43
N ASP A 233 7.31 -7.75 7.35
CA ASP A 233 7.69 -8.18 6.02
C ASP A 233 9.22 -8.10 5.85
N GLU A 234 9.87 -7.09 6.45
CA GLU A 234 11.34 -7.02 6.62
C GLU A 234 11.92 -8.17 7.48
N LEU A 235 11.13 -8.74 8.40
CA LEU A 235 11.51 -9.96 9.15
C LEU A 235 11.41 -11.22 8.28
N SER A 236 10.43 -11.25 7.38
CA SER A 236 10.06 -12.43 6.58
C SER A 236 10.83 -12.52 5.27
N GLY A 237 11.35 -11.40 4.74
CA GLY A 237 12.24 -11.36 3.58
C GLY A 237 13.55 -12.13 3.76
N GLY A 238 14.01 -12.32 5.00
CA GLY A 238 15.15 -13.20 5.33
C GLY A 238 14.78 -14.68 5.52
N SER A 239 13.49 -15.03 5.57
CA SER A 239 13.02 -16.36 5.94
C SER A 239 12.48 -17.19 4.76
N ARG A 240 12.35 -16.59 3.56
CA ARG A 240 11.88 -17.31 2.34
C ARG A 240 12.92 -18.28 1.75
N GLU A 241 14.17 -18.29 2.24
CA GLU A 241 15.17 -19.29 1.84
C GLU A 241 15.01 -20.67 2.53
N TYR A 242 14.19 -20.80 3.58
CA TYR A 242 14.16 -22.02 4.40
C TYR A 242 13.01 -23.01 4.13
N PHE A 243 12.14 -22.77 3.16
CA PHE A 243 11.06 -23.71 2.79
C PHE A 243 11.21 -24.32 1.38
N LYS A 244 12.46 -24.59 0.96
CA LYS A 244 12.75 -25.62 -0.06
C LYS A 244 13.49 -26.80 0.56
N LYS A 245 12.75 -27.65 1.27
CA LYS A 245 13.00 -29.08 1.49
C LYS A 245 11.93 -29.59 2.44
N TYR A 246 10.94 -30.32 1.94
CA TYR A 246 10.85 -31.79 1.98
C TYR A 246 9.73 -32.24 1.06
#